data_AF-A0A1Y7VKP4-F1
#
_entry.id   AF-A0A1Y7VKP4-F1
#
_cell.length_a   1.000
_cell.length_b   1.000
_cell.length_c   1.000
_cell.angle_alpha   90.00
_cell.angle_beta   90.00
_cell.angle_gamma   90.00
#
_symmetry.space_group_name_H-M   'P 1'
#
loop_
_entity.id
_entity.type
_entity.pdbx_description
1 polymer ?
#
loop_
_entity_poly.entity_id
_entity_poly.type
_entity_poly.pdbx_seq_one_letter_code
_entity_poly.pdbx_strand_id
1 'polypeptide(L)'
;MPLPFGLKLKRTRRYTVSSKSCLVARIQLLNNEFVEFTLSVESTGQESLEAVAQRLELREVTYFSLWYYNKQNQRRWVDLEKPLKKQLDKHALEPTVYFGVLFYVPSVSQLQQEITRYQYYLQLKKDILEGNLPCTLEHAIQLAGLAVQADFGDFDQYESQDFLQKFALLPVAWLQDEKVLEEAAQKVALLHQKYRGLTAPEAELLYMQEVERMDGYGEESYPAKDSQGSDISIGACLDGIFVKHKNGRPPVVFRWHDIANMSHNKSFFALELANKEETIQFQTEDMETAKYVWRLCVARHKFYRLNQCSLQTQAATLNSVRRGSSSRMSLPKPQPYAMPPPPQLHYNGHYTEPFASSQDNIFVPNKNGFYCHSQTSLDRTQIDLSGRIRNGSVYSAHSTNSLNTLQPYLQPSPMSSNPSITGSDVMRPDYIPTTLATSTRHTLRSLSAE
;
A
#
# COMPACT_ATOMS: atom_id res chain seq x y z
N MET A 1 13.48 37.03 61.73
CA MET A 1 13.66 38.04 60.67
C MET A 1 13.01 37.52 59.39
N PRO A 2 12.30 38.35 58.62
CA PRO A 2 11.74 37.94 57.31
C PRO A 2 12.83 37.89 56.23
N LEU A 3 12.69 37.00 55.25
CA LEU A 3 13.66 36.86 54.14
C LEU A 3 13.39 37.90 53.02
N PRO A 4 14.42 38.55 52.44
CA PRO A 4 14.24 39.83 51.73
C PRO A 4 14.17 39.72 50.19
N PHE A 5 13.43 38.75 49.62
CA PHE A 5 13.40 38.56 48.15
C PHE A 5 11.98 38.58 47.56
N GLY A 6 11.55 39.76 47.09
CA GLY A 6 10.30 39.98 46.37
C GLY A 6 10.33 39.47 44.92
N LEU A 7 10.44 38.15 44.74
CA LEU A 7 10.36 37.50 43.43
C LEU A 7 8.95 37.63 42.84
N LYS A 8 8.72 38.71 42.08
CA LYS A 8 7.53 38.85 41.22
C LYS A 8 7.58 37.78 40.12
N LEU A 9 6.94 36.63 40.33
CA LEU A 9 6.67 35.67 39.26
C LEU A 9 6.01 36.42 38.10
N LYS A 10 6.68 36.47 36.95
CA LYS A 10 6.04 36.86 35.69
C LYS A 10 4.91 35.87 35.45
N ARG A 11 3.66 36.32 35.63
CA ARG A 11 2.42 35.56 35.43
C ARG A 11 2.55 34.74 34.15
N THR A 12 2.72 33.43 34.28
CA THR A 12 2.98 32.52 33.16
C THR A 12 1.92 32.78 32.10
N ARG A 13 2.34 33.18 30.89
CA ARG A 13 1.43 33.21 29.76
C ARG A 13 0.99 31.76 29.55
N ARG A 14 -0.23 31.44 29.99
CA ARG A 14 -0.90 30.23 29.54
C ARG A 14 -0.92 30.33 28.02
N TYR A 15 -0.19 29.43 27.35
CA TYR A 15 -0.32 29.23 25.93
C TYR A 15 -1.70 28.60 25.73
N THR A 16 -2.73 29.45 25.69
CA THR A 16 -4.00 29.09 25.09
C THR A 16 -3.71 28.82 23.63
N VAL A 17 -3.51 27.55 23.30
CA VAL A 17 -3.54 27.07 21.91
C VAL A 17 -4.87 27.57 21.37
N SER A 18 -4.79 28.53 20.45
CA SER A 18 -5.99 29.09 19.84
C SER A 18 -6.62 27.97 19.03
N SER A 19 -7.89 27.64 19.28
CA SER A 19 -8.61 26.63 18.48
C SER A 19 -8.73 26.99 16.99
N LYS A 20 -8.26 28.19 16.60
CA LYS A 20 -8.10 28.65 15.23
C LYS A 20 -6.82 28.15 14.53
N SER A 21 -5.85 27.59 15.25
CA SER A 21 -4.58 27.08 14.70
C SER A 21 -4.45 25.56 14.68
N CYS A 22 -5.48 24.82 15.12
CA CYS A 22 -5.55 23.37 14.98
C CYS A 22 -6.65 22.91 14.01
N LEU A 23 -6.40 21.83 13.30
CA LEU A 23 -7.39 21.01 12.57
C LEU A 23 -7.61 19.73 13.37
N VAL A 24 -8.86 19.33 13.59
CA VAL A 24 -9.20 17.94 13.94
C VAL A 24 -9.55 17.24 12.63
N ALA A 25 -8.66 16.38 12.16
CA ALA A 25 -8.84 15.61 10.92
C ALA A 25 -9.42 14.24 11.27
N ARG A 26 -10.70 14.03 10.92
CA ARG A 26 -11.38 12.74 11.02
C ARG A 26 -11.14 11.94 9.73
N ILE A 27 -10.42 10.83 9.85
CA ILE A 27 -10.00 9.98 8.72
C ILE A 27 -10.65 8.60 8.87
N GLN A 28 -11.37 8.15 7.85
CA GLN A 28 -11.86 6.77 7.74
C GLN A 28 -10.75 5.87 7.18
N LEU A 29 -10.51 4.75 7.85
CA LEU A 29 -9.55 3.72 7.44
C LEU A 29 -10.22 2.66 6.54
N LEU A 30 -9.42 1.80 5.93
CA LEU A 30 -9.92 0.77 4.99
C LEU A 30 -10.70 -0.36 5.68
N ASN A 31 -10.52 -0.55 6.99
CA ASN A 31 -11.37 -1.41 7.83
C ASN A 31 -12.68 -0.71 8.28
N ASN A 32 -12.95 0.50 7.77
CA ASN A 32 -14.06 1.39 8.11
C ASN A 32 -14.05 1.98 9.54
N GLU A 33 -13.00 1.78 10.32
CA GLU A 33 -12.81 2.53 11.56
C GLU A 33 -12.51 4.01 11.28
N PHE A 34 -12.85 4.88 12.23
CA PHE A 34 -12.47 6.30 12.20
C PHE A 34 -11.35 6.57 13.20
N VAL A 35 -10.32 7.29 12.75
CA VAL A 35 -9.27 7.86 13.60
C VAL A 35 -9.30 9.38 13.50
N GLU A 36 -9.02 10.07 14.60
CA GLU A 36 -8.99 11.54 14.65
C GLU A 36 -7.62 12.03 15.06
N PHE A 37 -7.05 12.95 14.27
CA PHE A 37 -5.76 13.57 14.53
C PHE A 37 -5.91 15.07 14.77
N THR A 38 -5.30 15.58 15.83
CA THR A 38 -5.16 17.03 16.05
C THR A 38 -3.86 17.51 15.40
N LEU A 39 -3.98 18.19 14.25
CA LEU A 39 -2.89 18.68 13.42
C LEU A 39 -2.88 20.22 13.40
N SER A 40 -1.84 20.85 12.84
CA SER A 40 -1.86 22.31 12.61
C SER A 40 -2.77 22.66 11.43
N VAL A 41 -3.33 23.87 11.36
CA VAL A 41 -4.09 24.31 10.17
C VAL A 41 -3.21 24.52 8.93
N GLU A 42 -1.89 24.60 9.14
CA GLU A 42 -0.84 24.59 8.13
C GLU A 42 -0.45 23.19 7.67
N SER A 43 -0.72 22.13 8.46
CA SER A 43 -0.22 20.78 8.20
C SER A 43 -0.73 20.23 6.86
N THR A 44 0.20 19.67 6.11
CA THR A 44 0.03 19.16 4.76
C THR A 44 -0.75 17.85 4.71
N GLY A 45 -1.23 17.48 3.52
CA GLY A 45 -1.74 16.13 3.28
C GLY A 45 -0.69 15.05 3.55
N GLN A 46 0.61 15.33 3.32
CA GLN A 46 1.72 14.43 3.62
C GLN A 46 1.85 14.17 5.13
N GLU A 47 1.93 15.20 5.97
CA GLU A 47 1.95 15.05 7.44
C GLU A 47 0.71 14.32 7.97
N SER A 48 -0.45 14.55 7.33
CA SER A 48 -1.71 13.87 7.68
C SER A 48 -1.68 12.38 7.33
N LEU A 49 -1.08 12.02 6.19
CA LEU A 49 -0.86 10.63 5.75
C LEU A 49 0.18 9.93 6.63
N GLU A 50 1.23 10.63 7.04
CA GLU A 50 2.27 10.12 7.95
C GLU A 50 1.71 9.83 9.35
N ALA A 51 0.76 10.64 9.85
CA ALA A 51 0.06 10.36 11.10
C ALA A 51 -0.79 9.08 11.02
N VAL A 52 -1.48 8.84 9.90
CA VAL A 52 -2.19 7.56 9.64
C VAL A 52 -1.21 6.40 9.55
N ALA A 53 -0.11 6.56 8.81
CA ALA A 53 0.92 5.54 8.67
C ALA A 53 1.56 5.16 10.01
N GLN A 54 1.87 6.14 10.87
CA GLN A 54 2.38 5.90 12.22
C GLN A 54 1.34 5.15 13.08
N ARG A 55 0.06 5.51 12.99
CA ARG A 55 -1.03 4.83 13.72
C ARG A 55 -1.26 3.38 13.26
N LEU A 56 -0.82 3.02 12.04
CA LEU A 56 -0.90 1.69 11.44
C LEU A 56 0.47 0.97 11.34
N GLU A 57 1.56 1.54 11.85
CA GLU A 57 2.93 1.00 11.72
C GLU A 57 3.40 0.74 10.25
N LEU A 58 2.80 1.44 9.29
CA LEU A 58 3.15 1.40 7.87
C LEU A 58 4.47 2.15 7.62
N ARG A 59 5.41 1.48 6.94
CA ARG A 59 6.67 2.04 6.43
C ARG A 59 6.62 2.21 4.92
N GLU A 60 5.91 1.32 4.22
CA GLU A 60 5.66 1.39 2.77
C GLU A 60 4.55 2.41 2.40
N VAL A 61 4.57 3.59 3.04
CA VAL A 61 3.56 4.66 2.91
C VAL A 61 3.35 5.10 1.46
N THR A 62 4.38 4.94 0.62
CA THR A 62 4.44 5.31 -0.80
C THR A 62 3.33 4.74 -1.69
N TYR A 63 2.61 3.68 -1.28
CA TYR A 63 1.49 3.14 -2.05
C TYR A 63 0.14 3.81 -1.75
N PHE A 64 0.03 4.49 -0.60
CA PHE A 64 -1.21 5.00 -0.05
C PHE A 64 -1.35 6.51 -0.22
N SER A 65 -2.57 7.01 -0.08
CA SER A 65 -2.86 8.44 0.00
C SER A 65 -4.18 8.69 0.75
N LEU A 66 -4.53 9.96 0.89
CA LEU A 66 -5.79 10.42 1.45
C LEU A 66 -6.70 10.95 0.32
N TRP A 67 -8.02 10.79 0.44
CA TRP A 67 -9.00 11.34 -0.50
C TRP A 67 -10.24 11.88 0.22
N TYR A 68 -11.05 12.65 -0.51
CA TYR A 68 -12.33 13.22 -0.03
C TYR A 68 -13.33 13.33 -1.20
N TYR A 69 -14.61 13.50 -0.90
CA TYR A 69 -15.63 13.86 -1.88
C TYR A 69 -15.63 15.39 -2.09
N ASN A 70 -15.46 15.85 -3.33
CA ASN A 70 -15.58 17.27 -3.64
C ASN A 70 -17.06 17.73 -3.63
N LYS A 71 -17.30 19.04 -3.77
CA LYS A 71 -18.65 19.65 -3.79
C LYS A 71 -19.54 19.17 -4.95
N GLN A 72 -18.98 18.48 -5.94
CA GLN A 72 -19.67 17.79 -7.04
C GLN A 72 -19.91 16.28 -6.74
N ASN A 73 -19.65 15.83 -5.51
CA ASN A 73 -19.71 14.44 -5.05
C ASN A 73 -18.77 13.46 -5.81
N GLN A 74 -17.68 13.97 -6.37
CA GLN A 74 -16.65 13.18 -7.07
C GLN A 74 -15.49 12.86 -6.11
N ARG A 75 -14.95 11.63 -6.15
CA ARG A 75 -13.74 11.25 -5.40
C ARG A 75 -12.55 12.07 -5.90
N ARG A 76 -11.86 12.77 -5.00
CA ARG A 76 -10.62 13.50 -5.29
C ARG A 76 -9.53 13.15 -4.27
N TRP A 77 -8.37 12.70 -4.77
CA TRP A 77 -7.15 12.53 -3.97
C TRP A 77 -6.67 13.88 -3.40
N VAL A 78 -6.19 13.86 -2.16
CA VAL A 78 -5.59 14.99 -1.45
C VAL A 78 -4.26 15.36 -2.11
N ASP A 79 -4.05 16.66 -2.25
CA ASP A 79 -2.77 17.24 -2.61
C ASP A 79 -1.82 17.15 -1.41
N LEU A 80 -1.00 16.10 -1.37
CA LEU A 80 -0.09 15.85 -0.24
C LEU A 80 0.90 17.00 0.00
N GLU A 81 1.21 17.80 -1.02
CA GLU A 81 2.11 18.98 -0.95
C GLU A 81 1.43 20.23 -0.37
N LYS A 82 0.12 20.21 -0.06
CA LYS A 82 -0.62 21.40 0.41
C LYS A 82 -1.31 21.18 1.77
N PRO A 83 -1.50 22.25 2.56
CA PRO A 83 -2.22 22.19 3.83
C PRO A 83 -3.60 21.54 3.68
N LEU A 84 -3.87 20.47 4.42
CA LEU A 84 -5.08 19.66 4.28
C LEU A 84 -6.34 20.51 4.48
N LYS A 85 -6.38 21.31 5.57
CA LYS A 85 -7.53 22.16 5.89
C LYS A 85 -7.92 23.09 4.73
N LYS A 86 -6.95 23.72 4.08
CA LYS A 86 -7.19 24.67 2.98
C LYS A 86 -7.78 24.00 1.73
N GLN A 87 -7.56 22.69 1.56
CA GLN A 87 -8.20 21.90 0.51
C GLN A 87 -9.65 21.59 0.88
N LEU A 88 -9.88 21.08 2.10
CA LEU A 88 -11.22 20.71 2.58
C LEU A 88 -12.16 21.91 2.61
N ASP A 89 -11.75 23.03 3.25
CA ASP A 89 -12.52 24.29 3.31
C ASP A 89 -13.00 24.75 1.91
N LYS A 90 -12.13 24.61 0.91
CA LYS A 90 -12.36 25.12 -0.45
C LYS A 90 -13.13 24.13 -1.34
N HIS A 91 -12.76 22.85 -1.34
CA HIS A 91 -13.18 21.88 -2.36
C HIS A 91 -14.08 20.75 -1.85
N ALA A 92 -14.03 20.39 -0.56
CA ALA A 92 -14.73 19.22 -0.05
C ALA A 92 -16.23 19.48 0.20
N LEU A 93 -17.04 18.42 0.09
CA LEU A 93 -18.45 18.40 0.49
C LEU A 93 -18.58 18.32 2.02
N GLU A 94 -17.75 17.48 2.64
CA GLU A 94 -17.66 17.26 4.09
C GLU A 94 -16.20 17.34 4.57
N PRO A 95 -15.93 17.57 5.87
CA PRO A 95 -14.58 17.51 6.44
C PRO A 95 -14.03 16.08 6.58
N THR A 96 -14.83 15.05 6.25
CA THR A 96 -14.43 13.64 6.31
C THR A 96 -13.38 13.32 5.24
N VAL A 97 -12.27 12.72 5.67
CA VAL A 97 -11.17 12.25 4.81
C VAL A 97 -11.12 10.73 4.85
N TYR A 98 -10.62 10.10 3.80
CA TYR A 98 -10.56 8.64 3.65
C TYR A 98 -9.14 8.21 3.29
N PHE A 99 -8.66 7.14 3.90
CA PHE A 99 -7.41 6.47 3.53
C PHE A 99 -7.66 5.47 2.38
N GLY A 100 -6.67 5.27 1.50
CA GLY A 100 -6.79 4.32 0.39
C GLY A 100 -5.49 4.11 -0.39
N VAL A 101 -5.46 3.07 -1.24
CA VAL A 101 -4.33 2.81 -2.16
C VAL A 101 -4.45 3.72 -3.37
N LEU A 102 -3.39 4.50 -3.62
CA LEU A 102 -3.26 5.38 -4.78
C LEU A 102 -2.43 4.73 -5.90
N PHE A 103 -1.43 3.92 -5.54
CA PHE A 103 -0.51 3.30 -6.49
C PHE A 103 -0.53 1.78 -6.36
N TYR A 104 -1.02 1.14 -7.41
CA TYR A 104 -1.14 -0.31 -7.52
C TYR A 104 0.17 -0.92 -8.02
N VAL A 105 0.56 -2.10 -7.53
CA VAL A 105 1.78 -2.80 -7.95
C VAL A 105 1.47 -3.89 -8.99
N PRO A 106 2.34 -4.13 -10.00
CA PRO A 106 2.13 -5.18 -11.00
C PRO A 106 2.20 -6.62 -10.48
N SER A 107 2.69 -6.83 -9.26
CA SER A 107 2.34 -8.02 -8.47
C SER A 107 2.38 -7.70 -6.98
N VAL A 108 1.35 -8.13 -6.25
CA VAL A 108 1.17 -7.89 -4.82
C VAL A 108 2.23 -8.59 -3.96
N SER A 109 2.90 -9.60 -4.52
CA SER A 109 4.07 -10.27 -3.93
C SER A 109 5.29 -9.34 -3.77
N GLN A 110 5.25 -8.12 -4.33
CA GLN A 110 6.27 -7.08 -4.13
C GLN A 110 6.12 -6.34 -2.79
N LEU A 111 4.95 -6.39 -2.15
CA LEU A 111 4.65 -5.68 -0.90
C LEU A 111 5.30 -6.40 0.30
N GLN A 112 6.23 -5.74 0.98
CA GLN A 112 7.13 -6.38 1.95
C GLN A 112 6.46 -6.58 3.33
N GLN A 113 5.78 -5.56 3.86
CA GLN A 113 5.12 -5.66 5.16
C GLN A 113 3.76 -6.38 5.06
N GLU A 114 3.47 -7.18 6.08
CA GLU A 114 2.16 -7.81 6.24
C GLU A 114 1.03 -6.79 6.36
N ILE A 115 1.21 -5.73 7.16
CA ILE A 115 0.23 -4.65 7.29
C ILE A 115 0.02 -3.88 5.97
N THR A 116 1.03 -3.78 5.10
CA THR A 116 0.85 -3.20 3.75
C THR A 116 -0.03 -4.10 2.89
N ARG A 117 0.20 -5.43 2.93
CA ARG A 117 -0.64 -6.43 2.24
C ARG A 117 -2.07 -6.41 2.76
N TYR A 118 -2.27 -6.38 4.08
CA TYR A 118 -3.60 -6.32 4.70
C TYR A 118 -4.40 -5.07 4.27
N GLN A 119 -3.77 -3.89 4.29
CA GLN A 119 -4.43 -2.66 3.82
C GLN A 119 -4.73 -2.72 2.30
N TYR A 120 -3.88 -3.36 1.50
CA TYR A 120 -4.15 -3.63 0.08
C TYR A 120 -5.35 -4.57 -0.12
N TYR A 121 -5.41 -5.68 0.61
CA TYR A 121 -6.53 -6.61 0.60
C TYR A 121 -7.85 -5.91 0.94
N LEU A 122 -7.87 -5.08 1.99
CA LEU A 122 -9.06 -4.30 2.36
C LEU A 122 -9.50 -3.32 1.26
N GLN A 123 -8.57 -2.65 0.57
CA GLN A 123 -8.89 -1.80 -0.58
C GLN A 123 -9.48 -2.62 -1.74
N LEU A 124 -8.83 -3.73 -2.14
CA LEU A 124 -9.30 -4.55 -3.26
C LEU A 124 -10.66 -5.21 -2.97
N LYS A 125 -10.87 -5.66 -1.73
CA LYS A 125 -12.15 -6.15 -1.23
C LYS A 125 -13.23 -5.07 -1.29
N LYS A 126 -12.90 -3.85 -0.88
CA LYS A 126 -13.80 -2.70 -1.00
C LYS A 126 -14.14 -2.39 -2.47
N ASP A 127 -13.15 -2.39 -3.37
CA ASP A 127 -13.37 -2.08 -4.78
C ASP A 127 -14.20 -3.14 -5.52
N ILE A 128 -14.12 -4.42 -5.11
CA ILE A 128 -15.02 -5.48 -5.58
C ILE A 128 -16.44 -5.26 -5.04
N LEU A 129 -16.61 -5.02 -3.73
CA LEU A 129 -17.93 -4.89 -3.10
C LEU A 129 -18.69 -3.62 -3.51
N GLU A 130 -17.99 -2.50 -3.71
CA GLU A 130 -18.56 -1.25 -4.24
C GLU A 130 -18.80 -1.31 -5.77
N GLY A 131 -18.23 -2.30 -6.46
CA GLY A 131 -18.29 -2.41 -7.93
C GLY A 131 -17.36 -1.44 -8.67
N ASN A 132 -16.38 -0.85 -7.98
CA ASN A 132 -15.31 -0.04 -8.57
C ASN A 132 -14.45 -0.88 -9.53
N LEU A 133 -14.27 -2.17 -9.23
CA LEU A 133 -13.62 -3.16 -10.09
C LEU A 133 -14.67 -4.18 -10.61
N PRO A 134 -14.98 -4.19 -11.92
CA PRO A 134 -15.96 -5.12 -12.49
C PRO A 134 -15.54 -6.59 -12.33
N CYS A 135 -16.47 -7.44 -11.90
CA CYS A 135 -16.25 -8.88 -11.71
C CYS A 135 -17.39 -9.72 -12.32
N THR A 136 -17.11 -10.99 -12.60
CA THR A 136 -18.16 -11.99 -12.87
C THR A 136 -18.68 -12.55 -11.54
N LEU A 137 -19.88 -13.14 -11.55
CA LEU A 137 -20.42 -13.81 -10.37
C LEU A 137 -19.50 -14.95 -9.88
N GLU A 138 -18.82 -15.64 -10.80
CA GLU A 138 -17.85 -16.69 -10.46
C GLU A 138 -16.61 -16.12 -9.75
N HIS A 139 -15.99 -15.05 -10.27
CA HIS A 139 -14.88 -14.37 -9.57
C HIS A 139 -15.32 -13.87 -8.20
N ALA A 140 -16.50 -13.23 -8.09
CA ALA A 140 -17.01 -12.75 -6.80
C ALA A 140 -17.21 -13.87 -5.78
N ILE A 141 -17.71 -15.04 -6.19
CA ILE A 141 -17.87 -16.22 -5.32
C ILE A 141 -16.51 -16.79 -4.89
N GLN A 142 -15.53 -16.86 -5.79
CA GLN A 142 -14.17 -17.30 -5.48
C GLN A 142 -13.49 -16.36 -4.46
N LEU A 143 -13.57 -15.05 -4.72
CA LEU A 143 -13.08 -14.00 -3.84
C LEU A 143 -13.78 -14.00 -2.48
N ALA A 144 -15.11 -14.19 -2.45
CA ALA A 144 -15.87 -14.31 -1.20
C ALA A 144 -15.43 -15.52 -0.37
N GLY A 145 -15.15 -16.68 -0.99
CA GLY A 145 -14.62 -17.85 -0.29
C GLY A 145 -13.26 -17.59 0.39
N LEU A 146 -12.36 -16.86 -0.28
CA LEU A 146 -11.08 -16.45 0.29
C LEU A 146 -11.26 -15.39 1.40
N ALA A 147 -12.14 -14.40 1.18
CA ALA A 147 -12.43 -13.37 2.18
C ALA A 147 -13.07 -13.94 3.45
N VAL A 148 -13.89 -14.99 3.34
CA VAL A 148 -14.47 -15.68 4.50
C VAL A 148 -13.40 -16.44 5.29
N GLN A 149 -12.49 -17.16 4.62
CA GLN A 149 -11.34 -17.80 5.31
C GLN A 149 -10.44 -16.76 6.01
N ALA A 150 -10.23 -15.59 5.40
CA ALA A 150 -9.46 -14.50 5.99
C ALA A 150 -10.15 -13.85 7.20
N ASP A 151 -11.44 -13.55 7.10
CA ASP A 151 -12.21 -12.85 8.14
C ASP A 151 -12.61 -13.75 9.33
N PHE A 152 -12.87 -15.04 9.08
CA PHE A 152 -13.50 -15.96 10.05
C PHE A 152 -12.68 -17.22 10.38
N GLY A 153 -11.51 -17.42 9.76
CA GLY A 153 -10.70 -18.63 9.96
C GLY A 153 -11.32 -19.87 9.31
N ASP A 154 -11.13 -21.04 9.91
CA ASP A 154 -11.54 -22.33 9.33
C ASP A 154 -13.05 -22.60 9.40
N PHE A 155 -13.57 -23.30 8.39
CA PHE A 155 -14.99 -23.66 8.23
C PHE A 155 -15.64 -24.31 9.45
N ASP A 156 -14.90 -25.14 10.20
CA ASP A 156 -15.38 -25.88 11.36
C ASP A 156 -15.36 -25.11 12.69
N GLN A 157 -15.10 -23.79 12.66
CA GLN A 157 -15.18 -22.91 13.84
C GLN A 157 -16.62 -22.45 14.18
N TYR A 158 -17.61 -22.71 13.32
CA TYR A 158 -19.00 -22.29 13.48
C TYR A 158 -19.99 -23.46 13.30
N GLU A 159 -21.04 -23.49 14.12
CA GLU A 159 -22.07 -24.56 14.11
C GLU A 159 -22.94 -24.56 12.84
N SER A 160 -23.12 -23.41 12.20
CA SER A 160 -23.79 -23.27 10.91
C SER A 160 -23.17 -22.16 10.07
N GLN A 161 -23.48 -22.15 8.77
CA GLN A 161 -23.00 -21.15 7.80
C GLN A 161 -24.01 -20.00 7.60
N ASP A 162 -25.07 -19.92 8.41
CA ASP A 162 -26.13 -18.90 8.32
C ASP A 162 -25.62 -17.48 8.65
N PHE A 163 -24.40 -17.37 9.18
CA PHE A 163 -23.74 -16.07 9.36
C PHE A 163 -23.36 -15.44 8.01
N LEU A 164 -23.07 -16.22 6.97
CA LEU A 164 -22.67 -15.73 5.65
C LEU A 164 -23.71 -14.78 5.03
N GLN A 165 -25.01 -15.03 5.27
CA GLN A 165 -26.12 -14.19 4.81
C GLN A 165 -26.16 -12.80 5.49
N LYS A 166 -25.37 -12.57 6.55
CA LYS A 166 -25.35 -11.33 7.33
C LYS A 166 -24.20 -10.39 6.93
N PHE A 167 -23.33 -10.81 6.01
CA PHE A 167 -22.16 -10.05 5.58
C PHE A 167 -22.26 -9.70 4.08
N ALA A 168 -21.69 -8.55 3.70
CA ALA A 168 -21.59 -8.14 2.30
C ALA A 168 -20.47 -8.97 1.61
N LEU A 169 -20.83 -10.14 1.11
CA LEU A 169 -19.92 -11.06 0.41
C LEU A 169 -19.84 -10.81 -1.11
N LEU A 170 -20.83 -10.10 -1.68
CA LEU A 170 -20.97 -9.84 -3.10
C LEU A 170 -21.11 -8.34 -3.39
N PRO A 171 -20.83 -7.88 -4.62
CA PRO A 171 -21.08 -6.51 -5.05
C PRO A 171 -22.49 -6.01 -4.69
N VAL A 172 -22.58 -4.78 -4.15
CA VAL A 172 -23.84 -4.20 -3.63
C VAL A 172 -24.99 -4.22 -4.65
N ALA A 173 -24.67 -4.11 -5.94
CA ALA A 173 -25.64 -4.18 -7.03
C ALA A 173 -26.36 -5.53 -7.17
N TRP A 174 -25.83 -6.62 -6.60
CA TRP A 174 -26.43 -7.97 -6.68
C TRP A 174 -27.19 -8.38 -5.42
N LEU A 175 -27.13 -7.58 -4.34
CA LEU A 175 -27.85 -7.83 -3.08
C LEU A 175 -29.38 -7.66 -3.18
N GLN A 176 -29.93 -7.49 -4.39
CA GLN A 176 -31.36 -7.38 -4.68
C GLN A 176 -31.98 -8.69 -5.23
N ASP A 177 -31.16 -9.69 -5.58
CA ASP A 177 -31.63 -11.01 -6.01
C ASP A 177 -31.32 -12.04 -4.90
N GLU A 178 -32.32 -12.32 -4.07
CA GLU A 178 -32.21 -13.26 -2.95
C GLU A 178 -31.82 -14.67 -3.39
N LYS A 179 -32.24 -15.11 -4.60
CA LYS A 179 -31.92 -16.44 -5.12
C LYS A 179 -30.46 -16.54 -5.58
N VAL A 180 -29.96 -15.51 -6.25
CA VAL A 180 -28.53 -15.41 -6.60
C VAL A 180 -27.68 -15.35 -5.34
N LEU A 181 -28.12 -14.62 -4.30
CA LEU A 181 -27.43 -14.54 -3.02
C LEU A 181 -27.41 -15.89 -2.29
N GLU A 182 -28.53 -16.64 -2.26
CA GLU A 182 -28.57 -17.97 -1.65
C GLU A 182 -27.67 -18.97 -2.40
N GLU A 183 -27.81 -19.05 -3.73
CA GLU A 183 -26.96 -19.90 -4.57
C GLU A 183 -25.47 -19.56 -4.43
N ALA A 184 -25.13 -18.29 -4.28
CA ALA A 184 -23.77 -17.84 -4.04
C ALA A 184 -23.28 -18.22 -2.64
N ALA A 185 -24.08 -18.01 -1.59
CA ALA A 185 -23.71 -18.36 -0.22
C ALA A 185 -23.43 -19.87 -0.07
N GLN A 186 -24.22 -20.73 -0.72
CA GLN A 186 -23.96 -22.17 -0.77
C GLN A 186 -22.61 -22.49 -1.45
N LYS A 187 -22.28 -21.81 -2.57
CA LYS A 187 -21.00 -21.99 -3.28
C LYS A 187 -19.81 -21.43 -2.48
N VAL A 188 -19.99 -20.33 -1.75
CA VAL A 188 -19.00 -19.75 -0.84
C VAL A 188 -18.71 -20.68 0.34
N ALA A 189 -19.72 -21.31 0.95
CA ALA A 189 -19.53 -22.29 2.01
C ALA A 189 -18.69 -23.50 1.55
N LEU A 190 -18.92 -24.01 0.34
CA LEU A 190 -18.11 -25.10 -0.25
C LEU A 190 -16.66 -24.68 -0.51
N LEU A 191 -16.43 -23.42 -0.89
CA LEU A 191 -15.09 -22.86 -1.06
C LEU A 191 -14.38 -22.64 0.29
N HIS A 192 -15.09 -22.14 1.30
CA HIS A 192 -14.57 -21.99 2.66
C HIS A 192 -14.13 -23.34 3.24
N GLN A 193 -14.92 -24.40 3.04
CA GLN A 193 -14.52 -25.77 3.40
C GLN A 193 -13.25 -26.25 2.66
N LYS A 194 -13.09 -25.87 1.38
CA LYS A 194 -11.90 -26.18 0.56
C LYS A 194 -10.66 -25.38 1.01
N TYR A 195 -10.82 -24.19 1.55
CA TYR A 195 -9.73 -23.30 2.00
C TYR A 195 -9.24 -23.57 3.43
N ARG A 196 -9.85 -24.52 4.14
CA ARG A 196 -9.48 -24.96 5.49
C ARG A 196 -7.98 -25.24 5.61
N GLY A 197 -7.36 -24.66 6.64
CA GLY A 197 -5.92 -24.74 6.93
C GLY A 197 -5.08 -23.61 6.33
N LEU A 198 -5.64 -22.71 5.52
CA LEU A 198 -4.99 -21.46 5.14
C LEU A 198 -5.09 -20.45 6.28
N THR A 199 -3.98 -19.81 6.63
CA THR A 199 -3.98 -18.67 7.56
C THR A 199 -4.57 -17.43 6.89
N ALA A 200 -5.05 -16.46 7.68
CA ALA A 200 -5.63 -15.23 7.13
C ALA A 200 -4.66 -14.49 6.17
N PRO A 201 -3.37 -14.26 6.48
CA PRO A 201 -2.44 -13.62 5.55
C PRO A 201 -2.20 -14.40 4.24
N GLU A 202 -2.39 -15.73 4.23
CA GLU A 202 -2.32 -16.55 3.02
C GLU A 202 -3.61 -16.43 2.19
N ALA A 203 -4.78 -16.45 2.83
CA ALA A 203 -6.06 -16.23 2.17
C ALA A 203 -6.18 -14.80 1.59
N GLU A 204 -5.69 -13.79 2.32
CA GLU A 204 -5.53 -12.42 1.84
C GLU A 204 -4.60 -12.34 0.62
N LEU A 205 -3.42 -12.98 0.69
CA LEU A 205 -2.47 -12.99 -0.43
C LEU A 205 -3.07 -13.65 -1.68
N LEU A 206 -3.79 -14.77 -1.52
CA LEU A 206 -4.49 -15.43 -2.62
C LEU A 206 -5.62 -14.57 -3.19
N TYR A 207 -6.38 -13.86 -2.33
CA TYR A 207 -7.41 -12.90 -2.77
C TYR A 207 -6.78 -11.81 -3.64
N MET A 208 -5.72 -11.17 -3.14
CA MET A 208 -5.01 -10.13 -3.87
C MET A 208 -4.39 -10.64 -5.18
N GLN A 209 -3.85 -11.87 -5.19
CA GLN A 209 -3.27 -12.50 -6.37
C GLN A 209 -4.31 -12.89 -7.44
N GLU A 210 -5.58 -13.08 -7.09
CA GLU A 210 -6.62 -13.26 -8.09
C GLU A 210 -7.06 -11.90 -8.66
N VAL A 211 -7.20 -10.89 -7.78
CA VAL A 211 -7.59 -9.54 -8.19
C VAL A 211 -6.52 -8.82 -9.04
N GLU A 212 -5.21 -9.08 -8.84
CA GLU A 212 -4.15 -8.48 -9.67
C GLU A 212 -4.22 -8.89 -11.16
N ARG A 213 -5.00 -9.92 -11.49
CA ARG A 213 -5.19 -10.47 -12.85
C ARG A 213 -6.44 -9.94 -13.55
N MET A 214 -7.29 -9.19 -12.85
CA MET A 214 -8.59 -8.75 -13.37
C MET A 214 -8.50 -7.49 -14.24
N ASP A 215 -9.31 -7.45 -15.30
CA ASP A 215 -9.49 -6.25 -16.13
C ASP A 215 -9.96 -5.06 -15.26
N GLY A 216 -9.21 -3.96 -15.31
CA GLY A 216 -9.45 -2.78 -14.48
C GLY A 216 -8.59 -2.69 -13.22
N TYR A 217 -7.78 -3.70 -12.89
CA TYR A 217 -6.90 -3.65 -11.71
C TYR A 217 -5.98 -2.42 -11.70
N GLY A 218 -6.10 -1.61 -10.65
CA GLY A 218 -5.37 -0.36 -10.46
C GLY A 218 -5.74 0.77 -11.43
N GLU A 219 -6.74 0.60 -12.28
CA GLU A 219 -7.22 1.67 -13.17
C GLU A 219 -7.97 2.76 -12.39
N GLU A 220 -7.85 3.99 -12.87
CA GLU A 220 -8.69 5.10 -12.43
C GLU A 220 -8.93 6.02 -13.63
N SER A 221 -10.20 6.38 -13.90
CA SER A 221 -10.59 7.10 -15.12
C SER A 221 -11.67 8.16 -14.92
N TYR A 222 -11.74 9.10 -15.86
CA TYR A 222 -12.54 10.31 -15.80
C TYR A 222 -13.19 10.60 -17.16
N PRO A 223 -14.43 11.12 -17.18
CA PRO A 223 -15.12 11.46 -18.42
C PRO A 223 -14.41 12.62 -19.13
N ALA A 224 -14.23 12.47 -20.45
CA ALA A 224 -13.66 13.48 -21.32
C ALA A 224 -14.22 13.36 -22.75
N LYS A 225 -13.75 14.22 -23.66
CA LYS A 225 -14.01 14.15 -25.09
C LYS A 225 -12.71 14.13 -25.89
N ASP A 226 -12.71 13.39 -27.00
CA ASP A 226 -11.61 13.42 -27.98
C ASP A 226 -11.66 14.69 -28.87
N SER A 227 -10.71 14.82 -29.79
CA SER A 227 -10.62 15.95 -30.72
C SER A 227 -11.80 16.06 -31.69
N GLN A 228 -12.65 15.03 -31.78
CA GLN A 228 -13.88 15.01 -32.59
C GLN A 228 -15.13 15.32 -31.73
N GLY A 229 -14.96 15.60 -30.44
CA GLY A 229 -16.04 15.85 -29.48
C GLY A 229 -16.73 14.57 -28.97
N SER A 230 -16.21 13.38 -29.31
CA SER A 230 -16.80 12.10 -28.93
C SER A 230 -16.54 11.79 -27.46
N ASP A 231 -17.58 11.34 -26.76
CA ASP A 231 -17.47 10.96 -25.35
C ASP A 231 -16.55 9.73 -25.14
N ILE A 232 -15.56 9.91 -24.26
CA ILE A 232 -14.57 8.91 -23.86
C ILE A 232 -14.42 8.89 -22.33
N SER A 233 -13.78 7.85 -21.80
CA SER A 233 -13.15 7.89 -20.48
C SER A 233 -11.63 7.83 -20.64
N ILE A 234 -10.92 8.77 -20.02
CA ILE A 234 -9.46 8.81 -19.99
C ILE A 234 -8.98 8.39 -18.61
N GLY A 235 -7.96 7.55 -18.53
CA GLY A 235 -7.49 7.03 -17.25
C GLY A 235 -6.03 6.62 -17.26
N ALA A 236 -5.55 6.14 -16.11
CA ALA A 236 -4.19 5.64 -15.95
C ALA A 236 -4.22 4.23 -15.37
N CYS A 237 -3.47 3.31 -15.96
CA CYS A 237 -3.27 1.94 -15.48
C CYS A 237 -1.81 1.73 -15.05
N LEU A 238 -1.41 0.48 -14.77
CA LEU A 238 -0.01 0.10 -14.52
C LEU A 238 0.91 0.45 -15.70
N ASP A 239 0.41 0.29 -16.93
CA ASP A 239 1.19 0.34 -18.18
C ASP A 239 1.32 1.73 -18.82
N GLY A 240 0.38 2.64 -18.54
CA GLY A 240 0.30 3.91 -19.25
C GLY A 240 -0.99 4.71 -19.02
N ILE A 241 -1.25 5.65 -19.92
CA ILE A 241 -2.52 6.38 -20.03
C ILE A 241 -3.42 5.65 -21.02
N PHE A 242 -4.65 5.33 -20.63
CA PHE A 242 -5.62 4.65 -21.48
C PHE A 242 -6.79 5.56 -21.88
N VAL A 243 -7.41 5.23 -23.02
CA VAL A 243 -8.63 5.84 -23.53
C VAL A 243 -9.64 4.74 -23.85
N LYS A 244 -10.79 4.75 -23.17
CA LYS A 244 -11.94 3.86 -23.42
C LYS A 244 -13.05 4.65 -24.11
N HIS A 245 -13.49 4.24 -25.28
CA HIS A 245 -14.63 4.87 -25.98
C HIS A 245 -15.95 4.23 -25.55
N LYS A 246 -17.01 5.04 -25.39
CA LYS A 246 -18.37 4.52 -25.05
C LYS A 246 -18.98 3.60 -26.11
N ASN A 247 -18.43 3.54 -27.32
CA ASN A 247 -18.92 2.76 -28.46
C ASN A 247 -18.30 1.35 -28.58
N GLY A 248 -17.67 0.83 -27.52
CA GLY A 248 -17.14 -0.54 -27.49
C GLY A 248 -15.87 -0.78 -28.31
N ARG A 249 -15.23 0.27 -28.85
CA ARG A 249 -13.89 0.15 -29.45
C ARG A 249 -12.86 -0.32 -28.40
N PRO A 250 -11.88 -1.17 -28.76
CA PRO A 250 -10.79 -1.57 -27.87
C PRO A 250 -10.10 -0.35 -27.24
N PRO A 251 -9.67 -0.43 -25.96
CA PRO A 251 -8.94 0.66 -25.30
C PRO A 251 -7.62 0.96 -26.01
N VAL A 252 -7.34 2.25 -26.22
CA VAL A 252 -6.02 2.71 -26.68
C VAL A 252 -5.15 2.98 -25.46
N VAL A 253 -3.92 2.46 -25.41
CA VAL A 253 -2.98 2.66 -24.30
C VAL A 253 -1.70 3.33 -24.80
N PHE A 254 -1.39 4.52 -24.28
CA PHE A 254 -0.13 5.22 -24.47
C PHE A 254 0.82 4.80 -23.33
N ARG A 255 1.86 4.01 -23.65
CA ARG A 255 2.77 3.45 -22.64
C ARG A 255 3.55 4.54 -21.92
N TRP A 256 3.90 4.34 -20.64
CA TRP A 256 4.69 5.32 -19.89
C TRP A 256 6.01 5.72 -20.58
N HIS A 257 6.67 4.78 -21.27
CA HIS A 257 7.91 5.05 -22.01
C HIS A 257 7.72 5.80 -23.34
N ASP A 258 6.50 5.82 -23.89
CA ASP A 258 6.18 6.60 -25.10
C ASP A 258 5.81 8.07 -24.77
N ILE A 259 5.43 8.35 -23.52
CA ILE A 259 4.97 9.69 -23.09
C ILE A 259 6.17 10.54 -22.68
N ALA A 260 6.55 11.49 -23.55
CA ALA A 260 7.62 12.44 -23.27
C ALA A 260 7.20 13.49 -22.23
N ASN A 261 5.99 14.01 -22.35
CA ASN A 261 5.46 15.05 -21.47
C ASN A 261 3.93 14.96 -21.34
N MET A 262 3.41 15.54 -20.26
CA MET A 262 1.98 15.68 -19.99
C MET A 262 1.70 17.09 -19.52
N SER A 263 0.67 17.73 -20.08
CA SER A 263 0.34 19.12 -19.81
C SER A 263 -1.18 19.33 -19.62
N HIS A 264 -1.58 20.52 -19.17
CA HIS A 264 -2.99 20.92 -19.12
C HIS A 264 -3.14 22.41 -19.47
N ASN A 265 -4.25 22.77 -20.12
CA ASN A 265 -4.56 24.13 -20.51
C ASN A 265 -6.09 24.32 -20.51
N LYS A 266 -6.60 25.24 -19.69
CA LYS A 266 -8.06 25.37 -19.41
C LYS A 266 -8.63 23.98 -19.05
N SER A 267 -9.71 23.55 -19.71
CA SER A 267 -10.35 22.24 -19.56
C SER A 267 -9.75 21.14 -20.45
N PHE A 268 -8.53 21.30 -20.98
CA PHE A 268 -7.84 20.27 -21.76
C PHE A 268 -6.70 19.64 -20.95
N PHE A 269 -6.66 18.31 -20.94
CA PHE A 269 -5.49 17.51 -20.59
C PHE A 269 -4.80 17.05 -21.88
N ALA A 270 -3.46 17.01 -21.90
CA ALA A 270 -2.69 16.77 -23.11
C ALA A 270 -1.51 15.82 -22.88
N LEU A 271 -1.23 15.00 -23.89
CA LEU A 271 -0.08 14.09 -23.97
C LEU A 271 0.81 14.49 -25.16
N GLU A 272 2.11 14.53 -24.91
CA GLU A 272 3.16 14.70 -25.92
C GLU A 272 3.97 13.40 -25.97
N LEU A 273 4.04 12.74 -27.13
CA LEU A 273 4.69 11.44 -27.29
C LEU A 273 6.12 11.59 -27.82
N ALA A 274 7.06 10.81 -27.31
CA ALA A 274 8.48 10.88 -27.67
C ALA A 274 8.78 10.59 -29.15
N ASN A 275 7.82 10.00 -29.87
CA ASN A 275 7.91 9.59 -31.27
C ASN A 275 6.94 10.36 -32.21
N LYS A 276 6.27 11.42 -31.74
CA LYS A 276 5.38 12.26 -32.56
C LYS A 276 5.47 13.74 -32.18
N GLU A 277 5.40 14.61 -33.18
CA GLU A 277 5.31 16.06 -32.99
C GLU A 277 3.89 16.52 -32.59
N GLU A 278 2.86 15.69 -32.85
CA GLU A 278 1.47 15.99 -32.53
C GLU A 278 1.16 15.83 -31.04
N THR A 279 0.61 16.88 -30.42
CA THR A 279 0.04 16.83 -29.07
C THR A 279 -1.37 16.24 -29.09
N ILE A 280 -1.58 15.13 -28.39
CA ILE A 280 -2.91 14.51 -28.24
C ILE A 280 -3.65 15.23 -27.11
N GLN A 281 -4.87 15.71 -27.36
CA GLN A 281 -5.65 16.49 -26.40
C GLN A 281 -7.01 15.85 -26.08
N PHE A 282 -7.41 15.95 -24.81
CA PHE A 282 -8.68 15.46 -24.28
C PHE A 282 -9.37 16.57 -23.49
N GLN A 283 -10.63 16.87 -23.81
CA GLN A 283 -11.41 17.89 -23.11
C GLN A 283 -12.14 17.27 -21.91
N THR A 284 -11.80 17.66 -20.69
CA THR A 284 -12.56 17.31 -19.47
C THR A 284 -13.72 18.27 -19.23
N GLU A 285 -14.58 17.94 -18.26
CA GLU A 285 -15.70 18.77 -17.78
C GLU A 285 -15.30 20.23 -17.53
N ASP A 286 -14.25 20.46 -16.72
CA ASP A 286 -13.76 21.79 -16.37
C ASP A 286 -12.23 21.85 -16.22
N MET A 287 -11.72 23.04 -15.89
CA MET A 287 -10.29 23.30 -15.67
C MET A 287 -9.75 22.68 -14.37
N GLU A 288 -10.60 22.49 -13.36
CA GLU A 288 -10.19 21.88 -12.09
C GLU A 288 -9.93 20.37 -12.30
N THR A 289 -10.79 19.71 -13.07
CA THR A 289 -10.67 18.32 -13.50
C THR A 289 -9.47 18.13 -14.42
N ALA A 290 -9.27 18.95 -15.45
CA ALA A 290 -8.09 18.87 -16.33
C ALA A 290 -6.78 18.91 -15.52
N LYS A 291 -6.70 19.86 -14.58
CA LYS A 291 -5.55 20.03 -13.68
C LYS A 291 -5.40 18.87 -12.70
N TYR A 292 -6.48 18.33 -12.17
CA TYR A 292 -6.46 17.18 -11.27
C TYR A 292 -5.99 15.91 -12.00
N VAL A 293 -6.56 15.59 -13.16
CA VAL A 293 -6.18 14.44 -13.99
C VAL A 293 -4.71 14.53 -14.38
N TRP A 294 -4.27 15.69 -14.89
CA TRP A 294 -2.86 15.94 -15.20
C TRP A 294 -1.91 15.59 -14.05
N ARG A 295 -2.21 16.05 -12.82
CA ARG A 295 -1.36 15.78 -11.65
C ARG A 295 -1.35 14.32 -11.25
N LEU A 296 -2.50 13.65 -11.27
CA LEU A 296 -2.62 12.23 -10.96
C LEU A 296 -1.84 11.38 -11.96
N CYS A 297 -1.95 11.70 -13.27
CA CYS A 297 -1.20 11.05 -14.33
C CYS A 297 0.32 11.27 -14.19
N VAL A 298 0.76 12.51 -13.88
CA VAL A 298 2.18 12.82 -13.60
C VAL A 298 2.70 12.07 -12.36
N ALA A 299 1.91 11.97 -11.29
CA ALA A 299 2.27 11.22 -10.09
C ALA A 299 2.38 9.72 -10.37
N ARG A 300 1.41 9.13 -11.09
CA ARG A 300 1.43 7.73 -11.53
C ARG A 300 2.64 7.44 -12.45
N HIS A 301 2.93 8.28 -13.44
CA HIS A 301 4.13 8.13 -14.28
C HIS A 301 5.42 8.18 -13.43
N LYS A 302 5.55 9.15 -12.50
CA LYS A 302 6.70 9.23 -11.60
C LYS A 302 6.88 7.95 -10.79
N PHE A 303 5.80 7.41 -10.20
CA PHE A 303 5.82 6.16 -9.44
C PHE A 303 6.23 4.96 -10.31
N TYR A 304 5.54 4.72 -11.44
CA TYR A 304 5.80 3.54 -12.26
C TYR A 304 7.18 3.56 -12.90
N ARG A 305 7.68 4.74 -13.33
CA ARG A 305 9.04 4.86 -13.87
C ARG A 305 10.11 4.54 -12.84
N LEU A 306 9.95 5.00 -11.59
CA LEU A 306 10.91 4.68 -10.51
C LEU A 306 10.89 3.18 -10.17
N ASN A 307 9.72 2.55 -10.12
CA ASN A 307 9.59 1.12 -9.81
C ASN A 307 10.00 0.20 -10.97
N GLN A 308 9.84 0.61 -12.23
CA GLN A 308 10.40 -0.12 -13.37
C GLN A 308 11.94 -0.13 -13.32
N CYS A 309 12.58 0.98 -12.91
CA CYS A 309 14.04 1.03 -12.72
C CYS A 309 14.52 0.14 -11.55
N SER A 310 13.77 0.04 -10.45
CA SER A 310 14.15 -0.84 -9.34
C SER A 310 14.02 -2.33 -9.70
N LEU A 311 12.97 -2.71 -10.44
CA LEU A 311 12.80 -4.07 -10.97
C LEU A 311 13.90 -4.45 -11.98
N GLN A 312 14.26 -3.56 -12.91
CA GLN A 312 15.41 -3.79 -13.81
C GLN A 312 16.73 -3.93 -13.06
N THR A 313 16.91 -3.17 -11.97
CA THR A 313 18.12 -3.26 -11.12
C THR A 313 18.21 -4.60 -10.40
N GLN A 314 17.09 -5.12 -9.87
CA GLN A 314 17.05 -6.46 -9.25
C GLN A 314 17.27 -7.59 -10.28
N ALA A 315 16.73 -7.45 -11.49
CA ALA A 315 17.03 -8.39 -12.58
C ALA A 315 18.53 -8.34 -12.97
N ALA A 316 19.17 -7.17 -12.95
CA ALA A 316 20.59 -7.03 -13.23
C ALA A 316 21.49 -7.65 -12.14
N THR A 317 21.15 -7.53 -10.86
CA THR A 317 21.93 -8.16 -9.77
C THR A 317 21.81 -9.69 -9.79
N LEU A 318 20.62 -10.24 -10.07
CA LEU A 318 20.44 -11.69 -10.26
C LEU A 318 21.23 -12.23 -11.45
N ASN A 319 21.31 -11.48 -12.57
CA ASN A 319 22.07 -11.88 -13.75
C ASN A 319 23.60 -11.66 -13.62
N SER A 320 24.08 -11.04 -12.54
CA SER A 320 25.51 -10.76 -12.34
C SER A 320 26.34 -12.04 -12.06
N VAL A 321 25.72 -13.15 -11.67
CA VAL A 321 26.41 -14.39 -11.28
C VAL A 321 26.54 -15.40 -12.42
N ARG A 322 27.12 -14.99 -13.55
CA ARG A 322 27.81 -15.91 -14.48
C ARG A 322 29.23 -15.42 -14.76
N ARG A 323 30.20 -16.22 -14.30
CA ARG A 323 31.64 -15.96 -14.49
C ARG A 323 31.96 -15.98 -15.99
N GLY A 324 32.66 -14.94 -16.48
CA GLY A 324 32.93 -14.77 -17.90
C GLY A 324 34.05 -15.65 -18.44
N SER A 325 34.13 -15.71 -19.78
CA SER A 325 35.21 -16.40 -20.51
C SER A 325 35.69 -15.60 -21.72
N SER A 326 36.77 -14.85 -21.52
CA SER A 326 37.76 -14.41 -22.53
C SER A 326 37.25 -13.70 -23.81
N SER A 327 37.36 -12.37 -23.81
CA SER A 327 37.41 -11.57 -25.03
C SER A 327 38.80 -11.67 -25.69
N ARG A 328 38.88 -12.27 -26.89
CA ARG A 328 40.09 -12.17 -27.73
C ARG A 328 40.20 -10.77 -28.34
N MET A 329 41.16 -9.99 -27.88
CA MET A 329 41.72 -8.85 -28.64
C MET A 329 43.21 -9.09 -28.88
N SER A 330 43.64 -8.98 -30.13
CA SER A 330 45.02 -9.22 -30.57
C SER A 330 45.82 -7.93 -30.66
N LEU A 331 47.00 -7.89 -30.04
CA LEU A 331 47.97 -6.80 -30.15
C LEU A 331 49.35 -7.34 -30.60
N PRO A 332 50.21 -6.53 -31.26
CA PRO A 332 51.38 -7.05 -31.99
C PRO A 332 52.59 -7.39 -31.11
N LYS A 333 53.47 -8.26 -31.63
CA LYS A 333 54.79 -8.57 -31.06
C LYS A 333 55.86 -7.53 -31.40
N PRO A 334 56.72 -7.18 -30.44
CA PRO A 334 58.15 -6.93 -30.67
C PRO A 334 58.98 -8.24 -30.51
N GLN A 335 60.22 -8.25 -31.00
CA GLN A 335 61.21 -9.31 -30.74
C GLN A 335 62.28 -8.84 -29.70
N PRO A 336 63.47 -9.45 -29.53
CA PRO A 336 63.72 -10.24 -28.32
C PRO A 336 64.94 -9.78 -27.50
N TYR A 337 64.93 -10.08 -26.21
CA TYR A 337 66.14 -10.05 -25.38
C TYR A 337 66.32 -11.40 -24.66
N ALA A 338 67.53 -11.94 -24.73
CA ALA A 338 67.88 -13.23 -24.13
C ALA A 338 68.40 -13.05 -22.70
N MET A 339 68.11 -14.03 -21.84
CA MET A 339 68.66 -14.13 -20.48
C MET A 339 69.52 -15.40 -20.36
N PRO A 340 70.64 -15.37 -19.62
CA PRO A 340 71.58 -16.49 -19.53
C PRO A 340 71.10 -17.62 -18.59
N PRO A 341 71.62 -18.85 -18.73
CA PRO A 341 71.29 -20.00 -17.87
C PRO A 341 71.96 -19.90 -16.47
N PRO A 342 71.41 -20.61 -15.46
CA PRO A 342 71.88 -20.52 -14.08
C PRO A 342 73.10 -21.40 -13.75
N PRO A 343 73.92 -21.03 -12.74
CA PRO A 343 74.94 -21.90 -12.17
C PRO A 343 74.33 -22.99 -11.26
N GLN A 344 75.14 -24.02 -10.97
CA GLN A 344 74.78 -25.23 -10.22
C GLN A 344 75.46 -25.31 -8.83
N LEU A 345 75.07 -26.31 -8.03
CA LEU A 345 75.67 -26.74 -6.75
C LEU A 345 75.37 -25.80 -5.54
N HIS A 346 75.33 -26.25 -4.27
CA HIS A 346 75.70 -27.54 -3.67
C HIS A 346 74.58 -28.11 -2.76
N TYR A 347 74.73 -29.37 -2.34
CA TYR A 347 73.78 -30.14 -1.51
C TYR A 347 74.46 -30.59 -0.20
N ASN A 348 73.79 -30.46 0.96
CA ASN A 348 74.02 -31.36 2.11
C ASN A 348 72.93 -31.26 3.21
N GLY A 349 72.68 -32.37 3.94
CA GLY A 349 71.72 -32.47 5.06
C GLY A 349 70.29 -32.86 4.62
N HIS A 350 69.76 -34.09 4.81
CA HIS A 350 69.59 -34.94 6.02
C HIS A 350 68.68 -34.31 7.10
N TYR A 351 67.63 -34.97 7.64
CA TYR A 351 67.14 -36.36 7.46
C TYR A 351 65.63 -36.50 7.81
N THR A 352 64.94 -37.52 7.26
CA THR A 352 63.64 -38.12 7.73
C THR A 352 62.33 -37.30 7.76
N GLU A 353 61.54 -37.50 6.69
CA GLU A 353 60.16 -38.02 6.64
C GLU A 353 59.81 -39.14 7.71
N PRO A 354 58.57 -39.73 7.84
CA PRO A 354 57.35 -39.56 7.02
C PRO A 354 55.93 -39.68 7.69
N PHE A 355 54.89 -39.40 6.86
CA PHE A 355 53.55 -40.06 6.70
C PHE A 355 52.54 -40.32 7.87
N ALA A 356 51.26 -40.66 7.63
CA ALA A 356 50.21 -40.25 6.63
C ALA A 356 48.90 -41.09 6.84
N SER A 357 47.94 -40.95 5.89
CA SER A 357 46.64 -41.66 5.72
C SER A 357 45.54 -41.33 6.74
N SER A 358 44.30 -40.94 6.41
CA SER A 358 43.45 -40.95 5.18
C SER A 358 42.70 -42.25 4.86
N GLN A 359 41.53 -42.10 4.20
CA GLN A 359 40.58 -43.11 3.69
C GLN A 359 39.66 -43.79 4.73
N ASP A 360 38.43 -44.24 4.39
CA ASP A 360 37.38 -43.67 3.51
C ASP A 360 36.03 -44.44 3.65
N ASN A 361 34.98 -44.00 2.95
CA ASN A 361 33.77 -44.74 2.53
C ASN A 361 32.63 -45.12 3.54
N ILE A 362 31.50 -44.40 3.39
CA ILE A 362 30.16 -44.91 2.99
C ILE A 362 29.74 -46.33 3.45
N PHE A 363 28.77 -46.43 4.38
CA PHE A 363 27.42 -46.98 4.12
C PHE A 363 26.45 -46.79 5.30
N VAL A 364 25.13 -46.83 5.05
CA VAL A 364 24.06 -46.86 6.07
C VAL A 364 23.06 -47.94 5.69
N PRO A 365 22.75 -48.91 6.57
CA PRO A 365 21.34 -49.07 6.98
C PRO A 365 21.12 -49.56 8.42
N ASN A 366 20.35 -48.77 9.18
CA ASN A 366 19.17 -49.19 9.96
C ASN A 366 19.12 -50.61 10.60
N LYS A 367 19.23 -50.69 11.93
CA LYS A 367 18.23 -51.34 12.82
C LYS A 367 18.49 -51.16 14.33
N ASN A 368 17.38 -51.06 15.07
CA ASN A 368 17.10 -51.44 16.46
C ASN A 368 18.21 -51.38 17.55
N GLY A 369 17.93 -50.68 18.67
CA GLY A 369 17.99 -51.36 19.98
C GLY A 369 18.49 -50.62 21.24
N PHE A 370 17.52 -50.16 22.05
CA PHE A 370 17.46 -50.29 23.51
C PHE A 370 18.32 -49.46 24.51
N TYR A 371 17.63 -49.13 25.62
CA TYR A 371 18.03 -48.76 26.99
C TYR A 371 18.93 -47.53 27.28
N CYS A 372 18.30 -46.51 27.90
CA CYS A 372 18.40 -46.35 29.37
C CYS A 372 17.15 -45.66 29.96
N HIS A 373 17.00 -45.69 31.30
CA HIS A 373 15.73 -45.38 32.01
C HIS A 373 15.65 -43.97 32.62
N SER A 374 14.41 -43.46 32.75
CA SER A 374 13.86 -42.67 33.89
C SER A 374 12.38 -42.35 33.59
N GLN A 375 11.43 -43.28 33.73
CA GLN A 375 10.56 -43.42 34.91
C GLN A 375 10.37 -42.14 35.77
N THR A 376 9.18 -41.54 35.67
CA THR A 376 8.18 -41.55 36.77
C THR A 376 6.76 -41.51 36.19
N SER A 377 5.96 -42.54 36.48
CA SER A 377 4.49 -42.51 36.32
C SER A 377 3.86 -41.95 37.63
N LEU A 378 2.56 -41.67 37.76
CA LEU A 378 1.42 -42.58 37.60
C LEU A 378 0.14 -41.86 37.13
N ASP A 379 -0.88 -42.68 36.83
CA ASP A 379 -2.03 -42.34 36.00
C ASP A 379 -3.36 -42.75 36.67
N ARG A 380 -4.47 -42.16 36.22
CA ARG A 380 -5.90 -42.57 36.27
C ARG A 380 -6.51 -43.41 37.42
N THR A 381 -7.76 -43.06 37.72
CA THR A 381 -8.86 -44.04 37.91
C THR A 381 -10.04 -43.72 36.96
N GLN A 382 -11.07 -44.59 36.92
CA GLN A 382 -12.03 -44.68 35.80
C GLN A 382 -13.43 -44.11 36.07
N ILE A 383 -14.11 -43.82 34.95
CA ILE A 383 -15.56 -43.85 34.65
C ILE A 383 -16.47 -44.42 35.75
N ASP A 384 -17.60 -43.72 36.01
CA ASP A 384 -18.87 -44.37 36.33
C ASP A 384 -20.06 -43.58 35.72
N LEU A 385 -21.26 -44.16 35.71
CA LEU A 385 -22.42 -43.70 34.92
C LEU A 385 -23.61 -43.17 35.77
N SER A 386 -24.36 -42.22 35.19
CA SER A 386 -25.72 -41.80 35.58
C SER A 386 -25.93 -40.91 36.82
N GLY A 387 -26.69 -39.82 36.65
CA GLY A 387 -27.65 -39.36 37.68
C GLY A 387 -27.49 -37.96 38.32
N ARG A 388 -28.34 -37.03 37.87
CA ARG A 388 -29.08 -36.05 38.72
C ARG A 388 -28.38 -34.78 39.30
N ILE A 389 -28.41 -33.71 38.50
CA ILE A 389 -28.80 -32.31 38.86
C ILE A 389 -28.25 -31.67 40.17
N ARG A 390 -27.41 -30.63 40.03
CA ARG A 390 -27.63 -29.33 40.72
C ARG A 390 -26.92 -28.15 40.03
N ASN A 391 -27.47 -26.94 40.18
CA ASN A 391 -27.05 -25.72 39.48
C ASN A 391 -25.85 -25.01 40.15
N GLY A 392 -25.06 -24.25 39.37
CA GLY A 392 -23.88 -23.52 39.86
C GLY A 392 -23.34 -22.44 38.91
N SER A 393 -24.19 -21.53 38.43
CA SER A 393 -23.85 -20.36 37.60
C SER A 393 -23.48 -19.14 38.47
N VAL A 394 -22.70 -18.11 38.06
CA VAL A 394 -21.98 -17.73 36.81
C VAL A 394 -20.97 -16.59 37.18
N TYR A 395 -20.00 -16.02 36.43
CA TYR A 395 -19.50 -16.02 35.04
C TYR A 395 -17.99 -15.65 35.05
N SER A 396 -17.30 -15.82 33.91
CA SER A 396 -16.15 -15.00 33.49
C SER A 396 -16.44 -14.45 32.08
N ALA A 397 -16.16 -13.17 31.81
CA ALA A 397 -16.51 -12.50 30.56
C ALA A 397 -15.29 -11.86 29.88
N HIS A 398 -15.06 -12.21 28.61
CA HIS A 398 -14.13 -11.51 27.72
C HIS A 398 -14.86 -10.43 26.93
N SER A 399 -14.15 -9.36 26.56
CA SER A 399 -14.73 -8.21 25.83
C SER A 399 -14.76 -8.46 24.33
N THR A 400 -15.95 -8.35 23.73
CA THR A 400 -16.16 -8.13 22.29
C THR A 400 -16.97 -6.84 22.12
N ASN A 401 -16.72 -6.07 21.06
CA ASN A 401 -17.58 -4.92 20.73
C ASN A 401 -17.42 -4.49 19.27
N SER A 402 -18.41 -4.85 18.44
CA SER A 402 -18.56 -4.39 17.06
C SER A 402 -20.05 -4.16 16.79
N LEU A 403 -20.48 -2.89 16.73
CA LEU A 403 -21.86 -2.53 16.37
C LEU A 403 -21.87 -1.30 15.47
N ASN A 404 -22.28 -1.48 14.22
CA ASN A 404 -22.71 -0.41 13.33
C ASN A 404 -24.25 -0.43 13.25
N THR A 405 -24.90 0.58 13.81
CA THR A 405 -26.35 0.76 13.72
C THR A 405 -26.70 2.24 13.64
N LEU A 406 -27.49 2.62 12.64
CA LEU A 406 -27.90 4.02 12.37
C LEU A 406 -29.17 4.39 13.14
N GLN A 407 -29.11 5.36 14.06
CA GLN A 407 -30.25 6.20 14.48
C GLN A 407 -29.80 7.61 14.97
N PRO A 408 -30.70 8.62 15.00
CA PRO A 408 -30.33 10.04 15.08
C PRO A 408 -30.61 10.76 16.43
N TYR A 409 -30.10 12.01 16.51
CA TYR A 409 -30.38 13.09 17.49
C TYR A 409 -29.70 13.11 18.89
N LEU A 410 -28.65 13.94 18.98
CA LEU A 410 -28.26 14.89 20.05
C LEU A 410 -28.75 14.68 21.52
N GLN A 411 -27.79 14.46 22.44
CA GLN A 411 -27.42 15.44 23.49
C GLN A 411 -26.03 15.15 24.12
N PRO A 412 -25.33 16.13 24.75
CA PRO A 412 -23.93 15.98 25.19
C PRO A 412 -23.68 16.07 26.72
N SER A 413 -22.72 15.30 27.27
CA SER A 413 -21.97 15.49 28.54
C SER A 413 -20.92 14.33 28.75
N PRO A 414 -19.97 14.34 29.71
CA PRO A 414 -18.74 15.14 29.58
C PRO A 414 -17.39 14.47 30.02
N MET A 415 -16.28 15.00 29.46
CA MET A 415 -14.90 15.03 30.01
C MET A 415 -13.98 13.79 30.11
N SER A 416 -12.69 14.08 29.87
CA SER A 416 -11.45 13.34 30.24
C SER A 416 -11.09 12.13 29.33
N SER A 417 -9.81 11.80 29.08
CA SER A 417 -8.53 12.30 29.66
C SER A 417 -7.43 12.49 28.59
N ASN A 418 -6.52 13.46 28.79
CA ASN A 418 -5.30 13.63 27.98
C ASN A 418 -4.09 12.93 28.64
N PRO A 419 -3.30 12.12 27.91
CA PRO A 419 -1.92 11.82 28.27
C PRO A 419 -0.98 12.91 27.71
N SER A 420 -0.37 13.72 28.57
CA SER A 420 0.59 14.75 28.15
C SER A 420 2.02 14.18 28.05
N ILE A 421 2.55 14.03 26.84
CA ILE A 421 3.99 13.80 26.63
C ILE A 421 4.70 15.16 26.57
N THR A 422 5.66 15.36 27.48
CA THR A 422 6.60 16.49 27.44
C THR A 422 7.71 16.21 26.44
N GLY A 423 7.92 17.10 25.48
CA GLY A 423 9.06 17.02 24.56
C GLY A 423 10.40 17.36 25.23
N SER A 424 11.48 17.06 24.54
CA SER A 424 12.85 17.44 24.91
C SER A 424 13.55 18.09 23.71
N ASP A 425 13.90 19.37 23.85
CA ASP A 425 14.62 20.13 22.83
C ASP A 425 16.04 19.58 22.62
N VAL A 426 16.48 19.51 21.36
CA VAL A 426 17.90 19.45 21.00
C VAL A 426 18.21 20.61 20.05
N MET A 427 18.77 21.68 20.60
CA MET A 427 19.25 22.84 19.85
C MET A 427 20.47 22.47 18.99
N ARG A 428 20.45 22.84 17.71
CA ARG A 428 21.65 23.30 16.97
C ARG A 428 21.26 24.26 15.84
N PRO A 429 22.00 25.37 15.64
CA PRO A 429 21.82 26.23 14.48
C PRO A 429 22.60 25.69 13.27
N ASP A 430 22.12 25.94 12.05
CA ASP A 430 22.71 26.93 11.14
C ASP A 430 21.89 27.04 9.84
N TYR A 431 21.90 28.21 9.21
CA TYR A 431 21.03 28.56 8.08
C TYR A 431 21.81 29.29 6.98
N ILE A 432 21.96 28.67 5.81
CA ILE A 432 22.40 29.33 4.57
C ILE A 432 21.68 28.70 3.36
N PRO A 433 20.61 29.32 2.83
CA PRO A 433 20.05 28.97 1.52
C PRO A 433 20.66 29.83 0.40
N THR A 434 21.35 29.20 -0.55
CA THR A 434 21.90 29.88 -1.73
C THR A 434 20.81 30.19 -2.76
N THR A 435 20.39 31.44 -2.84
CA THR A 435 19.47 31.94 -3.87
C THR A 435 20.18 32.25 -5.17
N LEU A 436 19.79 31.61 -6.28
CA LEU A 436 20.05 32.10 -7.63
C LEU A 436 18.77 32.06 -8.47
N ALA A 437 18.10 33.22 -8.56
CA ALA A 437 16.94 33.43 -9.41
C ALA A 437 17.31 34.41 -10.54
N THR A 438 17.61 33.88 -11.72
CA THR A 438 17.85 34.67 -12.94
C THR A 438 16.52 35.15 -13.54
N SER A 439 16.07 36.33 -13.11
CA SER A 439 14.85 36.97 -13.66
C SER A 439 15.17 37.85 -14.87
N THR A 440 15.03 37.30 -16.07
CA THR A 440 15.17 38.06 -17.32
C THR A 440 13.84 38.73 -17.69
N ARG A 441 13.61 39.96 -17.22
CA ARG A 441 12.49 40.78 -17.69
C ARG A 441 12.78 41.31 -19.10
N HIS A 442 11.99 40.91 -20.10
CA HIS A 442 11.90 41.62 -21.38
C HIS A 442 10.65 42.50 -21.43
N THR A 443 10.85 43.77 -21.76
CA THR A 443 9.79 44.80 -21.77
C THR A 443 9.71 45.42 -23.16
N LEU A 444 8.75 44.97 -23.97
CA LEU A 444 8.33 45.63 -25.21
C LEU A 444 6.80 45.72 -25.15
N ARG A 445 6.25 46.88 -24.79
CA ARG A 445 5.95 48.03 -25.68
C ARG A 445 4.95 47.68 -26.77
N SER A 446 3.75 48.20 -26.56
CA SER A 446 2.70 48.39 -27.57
C SER A 446 3.20 49.17 -28.79
N LEU A 447 2.76 48.73 -29.97
CA LEU A 447 2.52 49.60 -31.11
C LEU A 447 1.09 49.37 -31.59
N SER A 448 0.41 50.46 -31.92
CA SER A 448 -0.93 50.47 -32.50
C SER A 448 -0.99 51.63 -33.49
N ALA A 449 -1.01 51.30 -34.78
CA ALA A 449 -1.25 52.23 -35.88
C ALA A 449 -1.62 51.39 -37.11
N GLU A 450 -2.66 51.86 -37.82
CA GLU A 450 -3.15 51.41 -39.14
C GLU A 450 -3.65 49.95 -39.25
#